data_AF-A0A972MPK8-F1
#
_entry.id   AF-A0A972MPK8-F1
#
_cell.length_a   1.000
_cell.length_b   1.000
_cell.length_c   1.000
_cell.angle_alpha   90.00
_cell.angle_beta   90.00
_cell.angle_gamma   90.00
#
_symmetry.space_group_name_H-M   'P 1'
#
loop_
_entity.id
_entity.type
_entity.pdbx_description
1 polymer ?
#
loop_
_entity_poly.entity_id
_entity_poly.type
_entity_poly.pdbx_seq_one_letter_code
_entity_poly.pdbx_strand_id
1 'polypeptide(L)' 'MAKEEAMDLEKIKNLHQKCQKQKSDLYTFLEEELPQLNVEDRLKVMAEVLNEHLEEYEYDQADKLKREEYSITKFYPKK' A
#
# COMPACT_ATOMS: atom_id res chain seq x y z
N MET A 1 -26.25 5.93 4.32
CA MET A 1 -25.01 6.20 5.08
C MET A 1 -23.98 5.22 4.55
N ALA A 2 -23.09 5.67 3.67
CA ALA A 2 -21.94 4.84 3.29
C ALA A 2 -21.05 4.76 4.53
N LYS A 3 -20.93 3.58 5.13
CA LYS A 3 -19.84 3.33 6.07
C LYS A 3 -18.58 3.38 5.22
N GLU A 4 -17.85 4.48 5.31
CA GLU A 4 -16.41 4.44 5.07
C GLU A 4 -15.86 3.45 6.09
N GLU A 5 -15.75 2.18 5.68
CA GLU A 5 -15.03 1.17 6.44
C GLU A 5 -13.56 1.54 6.37
N ALA A 6 -13.16 2.53 7.18
CA ALA A 6 -11.76 2.75 7.51
C ALA A 6 -11.19 1.38 7.90
N MET A 7 -10.11 0.96 7.24
CA MET A 7 -9.52 -0.32 7.60
C MET A 7 -9.11 -0.25 9.07
N ASP A 8 -9.51 -1.25 9.84
CA ASP A 8 -9.10 -1.39 11.23
C ASP A 8 -7.58 -1.16 11.34
N LEU A 9 -7.17 -0.24 12.22
CA LEU A 9 -5.76 0.12 12.42
C LEU A 9 -4.89 -1.11 12.69
N GLU A 10 -5.45 -2.15 13.34
CA GLU A 10 -4.79 -3.43 13.55
C GLU A 10 -4.51 -4.20 12.26
N LYS A 11 -5.42 -4.12 11.26
CA LYS A 11 -5.18 -4.71 9.93
C LYS A 11 -4.10 -3.95 9.19
N ILE A 12 -4.10 -2.62 9.23
CA ILE A 12 -3.07 -1.79 8.60
C ILE A 12 -1.69 -2.11 9.17
N LYS A 13 -1.56 -2.18 10.51
CA LYS A 13 -0.31 -2.59 11.17
C LYS A 13 0.14 -3.98 10.76
N ASN A 14 -0.78 -4.94 10.68
CA ASN A 14 -0.47 -6.30 10.21
C ASN A 14 0.01 -6.32 8.75
N LEU A 15 -0.65 -5.57 7.86
CA LEU A 15 -0.24 -5.44 6.46
C LEU A 15 1.13 -4.81 6.35
N HIS A 16 1.38 -3.71 7.06
CA HIS A 16 2.69 -3.08 7.12
C HIS A 16 3.77 -4.06 7.62
N GLN A 17 3.55 -4.76 8.74
CA GLN A 17 4.54 -5.71 9.27
C GLN A 17 4.82 -6.89 8.33
N LYS A 18 3.81 -7.37 7.61
CA LYS A 18 4.00 -8.39 6.56
C LYS A 18 4.78 -7.81 5.39
N CYS A 19 4.44 -6.61 4.94
CA CYS A 19 5.15 -5.91 3.88
C CYS A 19 6.61 -5.70 4.25
N GLN A 20 6.94 -5.31 5.49
CA GLN A 20 8.32 -5.16 5.97
C GLN A 20 9.14 -6.46 5.89
N LYS A 21 8.47 -7.63 6.02
CA LYS A 21 9.12 -8.94 5.90
C LYS A 21 9.28 -9.39 4.44
N GLN A 22 8.40 -8.94 3.55
CA GLN A 22 8.50 -9.18 2.12
C GLN A 22 9.37 -8.09 1.49
N LYS A 23 10.41 -8.47 0.75
CA LYS A 23 11.29 -7.49 0.06
C LYS A 23 10.63 -6.94 -1.22
N SER A 24 9.35 -6.61 -1.13
CA SER A 24 8.48 -6.17 -2.23
C SER A 24 7.96 -4.77 -1.94
N ASP A 25 7.54 -4.04 -2.97
CA ASP A 25 6.90 -2.75 -2.76
C ASP A 25 5.48 -2.92 -2.18
N LEU A 26 5.03 -1.89 -1.45
CA LEU A 26 3.75 -1.86 -0.78
C LEU A 26 2.57 -2.09 -1.74
N TYR A 27 2.64 -1.57 -2.96
CA TYR A 27 1.54 -1.72 -3.91
C TYR A 27 1.43 -3.16 -4.43
N THR A 28 2.55 -3.74 -4.87
CA THR A 28 2.59 -5.15 -5.30
C THR A 28 2.18 -6.08 -4.17
N PHE A 29 2.66 -5.83 -2.95
CA PHE A 29 2.25 -6.58 -1.76
C PHE A 29 0.73 -6.52 -1.54
N LEU A 30 0.12 -5.34 -1.65
CA LEU A 30 -1.32 -5.18 -1.53
C LEU A 30 -2.08 -5.80 -2.72
N GLU A 31 -1.47 -5.89 -3.90
CA GLU A 31 -2.03 -6.60 -5.06
C GLU A 31 -2.09 -8.11 -4.81
N GLU A 32 -1.09 -8.67 -4.16
CA GLU A 32 -1.04 -10.09 -3.80
C GLU A 32 -1.90 -10.46 -2.59
N GLU A 33 -1.92 -9.64 -1.54
CA GLU A 33 -2.72 -9.90 -0.33
C GLU A 33 -4.20 -9.53 -0.49
N LEU A 34 -4.50 -8.52 -1.33
CA LEU A 34 -5.86 -8.02 -1.56
C LEU A 34 -6.18 -7.98 -3.08
N PRO A 35 -6.12 -9.12 -3.78
CA PRO A 35 -6.41 -9.20 -5.21
C PRO A 35 -7.88 -8.89 -5.54
N GLN A 36 -8.77 -9.04 -4.56
CA GLN A 36 -10.20 -8.74 -4.68
C GLN A 36 -10.51 -7.23 -4.72
N LEU A 37 -9.58 -6.37 -4.28
CA LEU A 37 -9.76 -4.93 -4.35
C LEU A 37 -9.40 -4.41 -5.75
N ASN A 38 -10.15 -3.41 -6.21
CA ASN A 38 -9.80 -2.65 -7.40
C ASN A 38 -8.58 -1.74 -7.13
N VAL A 39 -8.06 -1.10 -8.17
CA VAL A 39 -6.89 -0.23 -8.06
C VAL A 39 -7.14 0.93 -7.09
N GLU A 40 -8.31 1.57 -7.15
CA GLU A 40 -8.64 2.72 -6.30
C GLU A 40 -8.70 2.38 -4.81
N ASP A 41 -9.41 1.32 -4.43
CA ASP A 41 -9.54 0.90 -3.04
C ASP A 41 -8.20 0.40 -2.51
N ARG A 42 -7.39 -0.27 -3.34
CA ARG A 42 -6.01 -0.63 -2.98
C ARG A 42 -5.14 0.59 -2.74
N LEU A 43 -5.27 1.64 -3.56
CA LEU A 43 -4.57 2.91 -3.38
C LEU A 43 -5.00 3.62 -2.10
N LYS A 44 -6.29 3.54 -1.70
CA LYS A 44 -6.74 4.05 -0.41
C LYS A 44 -6.06 3.33 0.74
N VAL A 45 -6.02 2.00 0.72
CA VAL A 45 -5.33 1.18 1.75
C VAL A 45 -3.85 1.53 1.82
N MET A 46 -3.21 1.65 0.65
CA MET A 46 -1.82 2.07 0.55
C MET A 46 -1.61 3.47 1.17
N ALA A 47 -2.50 4.42 0.89
CA ALA A 47 -2.46 5.74 1.49
C ALA A 47 -2.63 5.70 3.00
N GLU A 48 -3.52 4.86 3.55
CA GLU A 48 -3.68 4.70 5.00
C GLU A 48 -2.42 4.12 5.66
N VAL A 49 -1.81 3.09 5.06
CA VAL A 49 -0.54 2.54 5.54
C VAL A 49 0.56 3.61 5.54
N LEU A 50 0.68 4.37 4.44
CA LEU A 50 1.68 5.43 4.35
C LEU A 50 1.37 6.58 5.31
N ASN A 51 0.12 6.94 5.55
CA ASN A 51 -0.22 8.02 6.47
C ASN A 51 0.32 7.77 7.89
N GLU A 52 0.35 6.52 8.33
CA GLU A 52 0.91 6.12 9.63
C GLU A 52 2.39 5.74 9.59
N HIS A 53 2.88 5.19 8.46
CA HIS A 53 4.19 4.52 8.38
C HIS A 53 5.11 5.05 7.27
N LEU A 54 4.80 6.18 6.62
CA LEU A 54 5.58 6.71 5.48
C LEU A 54 7.07 6.84 5.79
N GLU A 55 7.43 7.19 7.02
CA GLU A 55 8.82 7.31 7.47
C GLU A 55 9.61 5.99 7.39
N GLU A 56 8.92 4.85 7.42
CA GLU A 56 9.49 3.49 7.32
C GLU A 56 9.54 2.98 5.87
N TYR A 57 9.11 3.79 4.89
CA TYR A 57 9.19 3.46 3.47
C TYR A 57 10.10 4.43 2.71
N GLU A 58 10.87 3.87 1.78
CA GLU A 58 11.60 4.60 0.76
C GLU A 58 10.88 4.47 -0.57
N TYR A 59 10.91 5.51 -1.38
CA TYR A 59 10.34 5.49 -2.72
C TYR A 59 11.24 6.26 -3.66
N ASP A 60 11.29 5.80 -4.90
CA ASP A 60 11.99 6.49 -5.97
C ASP A 60 10.96 7.17 -6.88
N GLN A 61 11.14 8.46 -7.16
CA GLN A 61 10.21 9.19 -8.01
C GLN A 61 10.24 8.72 -9.47
N ALA A 62 11.32 8.09 -9.92
CA ALA A 62 11.41 7.48 -11.23
C ALA A 62 10.81 6.06 -11.24
N ASP A 63 10.79 5.35 -10.10
CA ASP A 63 10.22 4.02 -9.99
C ASP A 63 8.69 4.06 -9.78
N LYS A 64 7.99 4.13 -10.92
CA LYS A 64 6.53 4.11 -10.96
C LYS A 64 6.01 2.90 -11.70
N LEU A 65 5.02 2.25 -11.13
CA LEU A 65 4.19 1.27 -11.79
C LEU A 65 3.11 1.99 -12.60
N LYS A 66 3.08 1.78 -13.92
CA LYS A 66 1.97 2.23 -14.77
C LYS A 66 0.91 1.13 -14.85
N ARG A 67 -0.30 1.44 -14.43
CA ARG A 67 -1.48 0.56 -14.49
C ARG A 67 -2.60 1.32 -15.18
N GLU A 68 -3.01 0.91 -16.38
CA GLU A 68 -4.11 1.51 -17.16
C GLU A 68 -4.15 3.05 -17.09
N GLU A 69 -4.93 3.62 -16.17
CA GLU A 69 -5.12 5.08 -15.98
C GLU A 69 -4.29 5.69 -14.84
N TYR A 70 -3.56 4.88 -14.06
CA TYR A 70 -2.82 5.27 -12.86
C TYR A 70 -1.30 5.13 -13.03
N SER A 71 -0.57 6.08 -12.44
CA SER A 71 0.87 6.02 -12.25
C SER A 71 1.17 5.94 -10.77
N ILE A 72 1.50 4.74 -10.30
CA ILE A 72 1.61 4.41 -8.89
C ILE A 72 3.09 4.39 -8.51
N THR A 73 3.50 5.30 -7.63
CA THR A 73 4.88 5.29 -7.10
C THR A 73 5.07 4.05 -6.23
N LYS A 74 6.19 3.35 -6.40
CA LYS A 74 6.48 2.17 -5.58
C LYS A 74 7.15 2.59 -4.28
N PHE A 75 6.60 2.13 -3.17
CA PHE A 75 7.13 2.37 -1.83
C PHE A 75 7.67 1.06 -1.29
N TYR A 76 8.98 1.02 -1.05
CA TYR A 76 9.68 -0.14 -0.51
C TYR A 76 9.92 0.06 0.98
N PRO A 77 9.79 -0.99 1.81
CA PRO A 77 10.13 -0.91 3.22
C PRO A 77 11.63 -0.61 3.39
N LYS A 78 11.97 0.38 4.24
CA LYS A 78 13.36 0.69 4.60
C LYS A 78 13.95 -0.47 5.40
N LYS A 79 15.23 -0.74 5.19
CA LYS A 79 15.99 -1.75 5.95
C LYS A 79 16.37 -1.31 7.35
#